data_AF-A0AA37N5V7-F1
#
_entry.id   AF-A0AA37N5V7-F1
#
_cell.length_a   1.000
_cell.length_b   1.000
_cell.length_c   1.000
_cell.angle_alpha   90.00
_cell.angle_beta   90.00
_cell.angle_gamma   90.00
#
_symmetry.space_group_name_H-M   'P 1'
#
loop_
_entity.id
_entity.type
_entity.pdbx_description
1 polymer ?
#
loop_
_entity_poly.entity_id
_entity_poly.type
_entity_poly.pdbx_seq_one_letter_code
_entity_poly.pdbx_strand_id
1 'polypeptide(L)'
;MCANYDSETGLCLPLDCACYMLNKCWTGAYCRYFRHSVLSLNPALETALLEEGPAPGLRPCTVCGRPFLPMGRQAYCSEACKAEGNRKKSRERMRKMRRKTEGHCYVLPSGKA
;
A
#
# COMPACT_ATOMS: atom_id res chain seq x y z
N MET A 1 27.97 -14.10 -1.09
CA MET A 1 28.46 -15.29 -1.81
C MET A 1 28.25 -15.04 -3.30
N CYS A 2 29.14 -15.52 -4.17
CA CYS A 2 29.07 -15.36 -5.63
C CYS A 2 28.60 -16.68 -6.27
N ALA A 3 27.94 -16.63 -7.43
CA ALA A 3 27.39 -17.82 -8.11
C ALA A 3 28.46 -18.78 -8.59
N ASN A 4 29.69 -18.29 -8.72
CA ASN A 4 30.87 -19.05 -9.14
C ASN A 4 31.88 -19.17 -8.00
N TYR A 5 31.48 -18.91 -6.75
CA TYR A 5 32.36 -19.04 -5.60
C TYR A 5 32.55 -20.52 -5.28
N ASP A 6 33.78 -20.98 -5.40
CA ASP A 6 34.21 -22.27 -4.92
C ASP A 6 34.57 -22.16 -3.43
N SER A 7 33.86 -22.91 -2.58
CA SER A 7 34.08 -22.92 -1.13
C SER A 7 35.33 -23.67 -0.70
N GLU A 8 35.86 -24.57 -1.53
CA GLU A 8 37.08 -25.32 -1.23
C GLU A 8 38.32 -24.46 -1.48
N THR A 9 38.34 -23.71 -2.59
CA THR A 9 39.46 -22.83 -2.94
C THR A 9 39.28 -21.39 -2.47
N GLY A 10 38.07 -20.99 -2.08
CA GLY A 10 37.74 -19.64 -1.65
C GLY A 10 37.74 -18.59 -2.78
N LEU A 11 37.70 -19.02 -4.04
CA LEU A 11 37.84 -18.16 -5.22
C LEU A 11 36.55 -18.10 -6.04
N CYS A 12 36.31 -16.95 -6.69
CA CYS A 12 35.23 -16.82 -7.67
C CYS A 12 35.77 -17.20 -9.06
N LEU A 13 35.22 -18.26 -9.65
CA LEU A 13 35.65 -18.75 -10.95
C LEU A 13 35.11 -17.86 -12.10
N PRO A 14 35.96 -17.51 -13.08
CA PRO A 14 35.50 -16.89 -14.33
C PRO A 14 34.58 -17.84 -15.08
N LEU A 15 33.51 -17.31 -15.68
CA LEU A 15 32.71 -18.04 -16.66
C LEU A 15 33.17 -17.62 -18.06
N ASP A 16 33.46 -18.59 -18.93
CA ASP A 16 33.74 -18.35 -20.35
C ASP A 16 32.47 -18.05 -21.16
N CYS A 17 31.31 -17.96 -20.51
CA CYS A 17 30.02 -17.73 -21.13
C CYS A 17 29.15 -16.75 -20.33
N ALA A 18 28.10 -16.21 -20.96
CA ALA A 18 27.14 -15.35 -20.29
C ALA A 18 26.50 -16.10 -19.11
N CYS A 19 26.47 -15.45 -17.94
CA CYS A 19 25.88 -16.02 -16.74
C CYS A 19 24.46 -16.54 -17.04
N TYR A 20 24.23 -17.83 -16.80
CA TYR A 20 22.96 -18.50 -17.08
C TYR A 20 21.76 -17.89 -16.32
N MET A 21 22.01 -17.02 -15.34
CA MET A 21 20.99 -16.22 -14.65
C MET A 21 20.64 -14.90 -15.33
N LEU A 22 21.49 -14.34 -16.20
CA LEU A 22 21.21 -13.09 -16.94
C LEU A 22 20.06 -13.28 -17.95
N ASN A 23 19.88 -14.49 -18.47
CA ASN A 23 18.84 -14.81 -19.47
C ASN A 23 17.55 -15.41 -18.86
N LYS A 24 17.38 -15.36 -17.54
CA LYS A 24 16.18 -15.89 -16.83
C LYS A 24 15.11 -14.82 -16.59
N CYS A 25 15.14 -13.72 -17.33
CA CYS A 25 14.26 -12.55 -17.16
C CYS A 25 12.76 -12.81 -17.44
N TRP A 26 12.31 -14.04 -17.73
CA TRP A 26 10.93 -14.33 -18.14
C TRP A 26 10.17 -15.43 -17.38
N THR A 27 10.73 -16.07 -16.34
CA THR A 27 10.03 -17.20 -15.68
C THR A 27 9.19 -16.85 -14.45
N GLY A 28 9.00 -15.56 -14.11
CA GLY A 28 8.15 -15.12 -13.00
C GLY A 28 8.60 -15.54 -11.58
N ALA A 29 9.57 -16.46 -11.46
CA ALA A 29 10.16 -16.93 -10.22
C ALA A 29 11.65 -16.64 -10.18
N TYR A 30 12.11 -16.07 -9.05
CA TYR A 30 13.53 -15.88 -8.77
C TYR A 30 14.28 -17.21 -8.74
N CYS A 31 15.50 -17.24 -9.27
CA CYS A 31 16.30 -18.47 -9.30
C CYS A 31 16.71 -18.93 -7.88
N ARG A 32 16.95 -20.23 -7.72
CA ARG A 32 17.31 -20.85 -6.44
C ARG A 32 18.53 -20.19 -5.78
N TYR A 33 19.56 -19.90 -6.57
CA TYR A 33 20.75 -19.20 -6.11
C TYR A 33 20.44 -17.80 -5.56
N PHE A 34 19.67 -16.99 -6.29
CA PHE A 34 19.32 -15.64 -5.84
C PHE A 34 18.57 -15.68 -4.50
N ARG A 35 17.63 -16.61 -4.34
CA ARG A 35 16.88 -16.78 -3.08
C ARG A 35 17.80 -17.18 -1.91
N HIS A 36 18.66 -18.18 -2.07
CA HIS A 36 19.44 -18.70 -0.93
C HIS A 36 20.77 -18.00 -0.68
N SER A 37 21.34 -17.33 -1.69
CA SER A 37 22.68 -16.76 -1.60
C SER A 37 22.68 -15.24 -1.63
N VAL A 38 21.68 -14.61 -2.25
CA VAL A 38 21.60 -13.14 -2.34
C VAL A 38 20.56 -12.60 -1.36
N LEU A 39 19.32 -13.10 -1.39
CA LEU A 39 18.26 -12.63 -0.49
C LEU A 39 18.57 -12.94 0.98
N SER A 40 19.10 -14.12 1.29
CA SER A 40 19.51 -14.49 2.66
C SER A 40 20.61 -13.59 3.24
N LEU A 41 21.41 -12.93 2.41
CA LEU A 41 22.42 -11.96 2.85
C LEU A 41 21.88 -10.53 2.96
N ASN A 42 20.70 -10.26 2.41
CA ASN A 42 20.11 -8.94 2.39
C ASN A 42 18.60 -9.02 2.71
N PRO A 43 18.25 -9.10 4.01
CA PRO A 43 16.87 -9.21 4.46
C PRO A 43 15.98 -8.05 3.98
N ALA A 44 16.53 -6.83 3.86
CA ALA A 44 15.79 -5.68 3.35
C ALA A 44 15.38 -5.86 1.87
N LEU A 45 16.26 -6.43 1.05
CA LEU A 45 15.97 -6.77 -0.34
C LEU A 45 14.95 -7.91 -0.42
N GLU A 46 15.06 -8.91 0.46
CA GLU A 46 14.10 -10.01 0.54
C GLU A 46 12.69 -9.52 0.87
N THR A 47 12.55 -8.68 1.89
CA THR A 47 11.28 -8.04 2.25
C THR A 47 10.71 -7.21 1.10
N ALA A 48 11.52 -6.38 0.45
CA ALA A 48 11.08 -5.53 -0.65
C ALA A 48 10.56 -6.33 -1.88
N LEU A 49 11.04 -7.56 -2.08
CA LEU A 49 10.66 -8.41 -3.20
C LEU A 49 9.57 -9.44 -2.86
N LEU A 50 9.43 -9.83 -1.59
CA LEU A 50 8.50 -10.87 -1.13
C LEU A 50 7.27 -10.33 -0.38
N GLU A 51 7.28 -9.09 0.13
CA GLU A 51 6.07 -8.52 0.73
C GLU A 51 4.98 -8.33 -0.32
N GLU A 52 3.99 -9.22 -0.31
CA GLU A 52 2.72 -9.05 -0.98
C GLU A 52 1.88 -8.01 -0.20
N GLY A 53 2.13 -6.74 -0.51
CA GLY A 53 1.38 -5.61 0.04
C GLY A 53 1.39 -4.42 -0.91
N PRO A 54 0.55 -3.39 -0.67
CA PRO A 54 0.72 -2.12 -1.36
C PRO A 54 2.17 -1.67 -1.13
N ALA A 55 2.93 -1.50 -2.20
CA ALA A 55 4.32 -1.07 -2.16
C ALA A 55 4.54 0.05 -1.11
N PRO A 56 5.67 0.05 -0.38
CA PRO A 56 5.92 1.01 0.68
C PRO A 56 5.59 2.45 0.24
N GLY A 57 4.65 3.08 0.94
CA GLY A 57 4.18 4.43 0.63
C GLY A 57 2.83 4.52 -0.09
N LEU A 58 2.27 3.42 -0.61
CA LEU A 58 0.91 3.39 -1.13
C LEU A 58 -0.09 3.36 0.04
N ARG A 59 -1.07 4.27 0.03
CA ARG A 59 -2.21 4.27 0.97
C ARG A 59 -3.51 3.95 0.23
N PRO A 60 -4.45 3.21 0.85
CA PRO A 60 -5.75 2.97 0.23
C PRO A 60 -6.60 4.24 0.25
N CYS A 61 -7.31 4.50 -0.84
CA CYS A 61 -8.27 5.60 -0.89
C CYS A 61 -9.48 5.32 0.01
N THR A 62 -9.87 6.29 0.83
CA THR A 62 -11.04 6.17 1.75
C THR A 62 -12.39 6.05 1.06
N VAL A 63 -12.46 6.28 -0.26
CA VAL A 63 -13.70 6.20 -1.04
C VAL A 63 -13.79 4.95 -1.89
N CYS A 64 -12.72 4.59 -2.61
CA CYS A 64 -12.72 3.47 -3.56
C CYS A 64 -11.78 2.32 -3.18
N GLY A 65 -11.00 2.44 -2.10
CA GLY A 65 -10.06 1.41 -1.64
C GLY A 65 -8.78 1.27 -2.48
N ARG A 66 -8.74 1.86 -3.68
CA ARG A 66 -7.57 1.74 -4.58
C ARG A 66 -6.29 2.29 -3.92
N PRO A 67 -5.16 1.55 -3.98
CA PRO A 67 -3.88 2.06 -3.49
C PRO A 67 -3.41 3.22 -4.37
N PHE A 68 -2.91 4.29 -3.75
CA PHE A 68 -2.34 5.45 -4.42
C PHE A 68 -1.19 6.05 -3.60
N LEU A 69 -0.28 6.76 -4.27
CA LEU A 69 0.83 7.46 -3.62
C LEU A 69 0.32 8.81 -3.10
N PRO A 70 0.28 9.03 -1.78
CA PRO A 70 -0.22 10.28 -1.21
C PRO A 70 0.84 11.38 -1.31
N MET A 71 0.43 12.57 -1.72
CA MET A 71 1.21 13.78 -1.48
C MET A 71 0.86 14.35 -0.09
N GLY A 72 1.75 14.15 0.89
CA GLY A 72 1.55 14.61 2.27
C GLY A 72 0.36 13.92 2.96
N ARG A 73 -0.62 14.71 3.44
CA ARG A 73 -1.81 14.21 4.17
C ARG A 73 -3.00 13.84 3.25
N GLN A 74 -2.75 13.60 1.97
CA GLN A 74 -3.79 13.25 1.01
C GLN A 74 -4.49 11.93 1.38
N ALA A 75 -5.82 11.92 1.33
CA ALA A 75 -6.67 10.77 1.69
C ALA A 75 -7.45 10.17 0.51
N TYR A 76 -7.37 10.80 -0.67
CA TYR A 76 -8.14 10.44 -1.86
C TYR A 76 -7.21 10.30 -3.06
N CYS A 77 -7.43 9.26 -3.88
CA CYS A 77 -6.62 8.98 -5.07
C CYS A 77 -6.90 9.90 -6.25
N SER A 78 -8.03 10.62 -6.25
CA SER A 78 -8.48 11.47 -7.35
C SER A 78 -9.44 12.57 -6.88
N GLU A 79 -9.62 13.61 -7.69
CA GLU A 79 -10.60 14.67 -7.43
C GLU A 79 -12.04 14.13 -7.42
N ALA A 80 -12.34 13.10 -8.21
CA ALA A 80 -13.63 12.41 -8.17
C ALA A 80 -13.90 11.76 -6.80
N CYS A 81 -12.91 11.04 -6.25
CA CYS A 81 -13.01 10.46 -4.91
C CYS A 81 -13.10 11.54 -3.82
N LYS A 82 -12.38 12.65 -3.96
CA LYS A 82 -12.45 13.78 -3.04
C LYS A 82 -13.84 14.43 -3.05
N ALA A 83 -14.43 14.66 -4.22
CA ALA A 83 -15.79 15.18 -4.35
C ALA A 83 -16.82 14.24 -3.70
N GLU A 84 -16.71 12.94 -3.93
CA GLU A 84 -17.60 11.95 -3.31
C GLU A 84 -17.44 11.89 -1.78
N GLY A 85 -16.20 11.91 -1.29
CA GLY A 85 -15.91 11.98 0.14
C GLY A 85 -16.50 13.22 0.80
N ASN A 86 -16.40 14.38 0.13
CA ASN A 86 -16.99 15.63 0.60
C ASN A 86 -18.54 15.59 0.61
N ARG A 87 -19.16 14.99 -0.43
CA ARG A 87 -20.61 14.77 -0.47
C ARG A 87 -21.09 13.92 0.70
N LYS A 88 -20.43 12.80 1.00
CA LYS A 88 -20.76 11.93 2.14
C LYS A 88 -20.67 12.68 3.47
N LYS A 89 -19.55 13.37 3.72
CA LYS A 89 -19.36 14.18 4.94
C LYS A 89 -20.42 15.27 5.10
N SER A 90 -20.77 15.96 4.00
CA SER A 90 -21.82 16.99 4.02
C SER A 90 -23.18 16.41 4.40
N ARG A 91 -23.57 15.27 3.81
CA ARG A 91 -24.83 14.57 4.14
C ARG A 91 -24.87 14.13 5.59
N GLU A 92 -23.77 13.60 6.12
CA GLU A 92 -23.67 13.20 7.53
C GLU A 92 -23.79 14.40 8.47
N ARG A 93 -23.11 15.52 8.16
CA ARG A 93 -23.23 16.77 8.91
C ARG A 93 -24.68 17.25 8.98
N MET A 94 -25.38 17.26 7.84
CA MET A 94 -26.79 17.67 7.78
C MET A 94 -27.72 16.71 8.55
N ARG A 95 -27.47 15.39 8.49
CA ARG A 95 -28.20 14.40 9.29
C ARG A 95 -28.01 14.64 10.80
N LYS A 96 -26.78 14.92 11.24
CA LYS A 96 -26.47 15.23 12.64
C LYS A 96 -27.14 16.52 13.10
N MET A 97 -27.17 17.55 12.23
CA MET A 97 -27.86 18.80 12.50
C MET A 97 -29.36 18.58 12.73
N ARG A 98 -30.04 17.84 11.83
CA ARG A 98 -31.48 17.53 11.96
C ARG A 98 -31.80 16.82 13.28
N ARG A 99 -31.02 15.79 13.63
CA ARG A 99 -31.16 15.07 14.91
C ARG A 99 -31.00 15.98 16.12
N LYS A 100 -30.13 16.99 16.04
CA LYS A 100 -29.95 17.98 17.13
C LYS A 100 -31.12 18.95 17.20
N THR A 101 -31.68 19.35 16.06
CA THR A 101 -32.83 20.27 15.97
C THR A 101 -34.13 19.61 16.45
N GLU A 102 -34.32 18.31 16.23
CA GLU A 102 -35.48 17.54 16.73
C GLU A 102 -35.52 17.41 18.26
N GLY A 103 -34.44 17.76 18.98
CA GLY A 103 -34.34 17.68 20.43
C GLY A 103 -34.85 18.91 21.21
N HIS A 104 -35.41 19.94 20.55
CA HIS A 104 -35.95 21.11 21.23
C HIS A 104 -37.39 21.41 20.79
N CYS A 105 -38.32 20.49 21.05
CA CYS A 105 -39.74 20.85 21.10
C CYS A 105 -39.97 21.72 22.35
N TYR A 106 -40.02 23.04 22.19
CA TYR A 106 -40.60 23.90 23.21
C TYR A 106 -42.07 23.50 23.36
N VAL A 107 -42.48 23.02 24.54
CA VAL A 107 -43.90 22.88 24.87
C VAL A 107 -44.45 24.31 25.01
N LEU A 108 -45.30 24.74 24.07
CA LEU A 108 -46.05 25.99 24.21
C LEU A 108 -46.91 25.92 25.48
N PRO A 109 -46.77 26.83 26.46
CA PRO A 109 -47.63 26.82 27.63
C PRO A 109 -49.07 27.12 27.21
N SER A 110 -50.01 26.24 27.58
CA SER A 110 -51.44 26.46 27.39
C SER A 110 -51.86 27.80 28.02
N GLY A 111 -52.40 28.70 27.19
CA GLY A 111 -52.98 29.96 27.64
C GLY A 111 -54.15 29.69 28.59
N LYS A 112 -54.15 30.36 29.76
CA LYS A 112 -55.29 30.40 30.67
C LYS A 112 -56.20 31.56 30.26
N ALA A 113 -57.50 31.26 30.23
CA ALA A 113 -58.62 32.17 29.99
C ALA A 113 -58.82 33.15 31.16
#